data_AF-A0A1Q3VT57-F1
#
_entry.id   AF-A0A1Q3VT57-F1
#
_cell.length_a   1.000
_cell.length_b   1.000
_cell.length_c   1.000
_cell.angle_alpha   90.00
_cell.angle_beta   90.00
_cell.angle_gamma   90.00
#
_symmetry.space_group_name_H-M   'P 1'
#
loop_
_entity.id
_entity.type
_entity.pdbx_description
1 polymer ?
#
loop_
_entity_poly.entity_id
_entity_poly.type
_entity_poly.pdbx_seq_one_letter_code
_entity_poly.pdbx_strand_id
1 'polypeptide(L)'
;MFFRTLSCVALCAFSICASAAPDVRPFVAGSLGRIVAERQGKPFVLAFWSVSCTHCPQELRALGELKKRQPGLDIVLVAADSPEEAAQGAELAARFGLGRVEQWVFADAMPERLRFEIDPRWHGELPRTHFYDRAHRVEAVSGVVPARRLGAWVAANVR
;
A
#
# COMPACT_ATOMS: atom_id res chain seq x y z
N MET A 1 -15.90 24.23 -63.77
CA MET A 1 -15.52 24.43 -62.35
C MET A 1 -16.22 23.35 -61.53
N PHE A 2 -15.45 22.39 -61.02
CA PHE A 2 -15.94 21.20 -60.31
C PHE A 2 -16.51 21.56 -58.92
N PHE A 3 -17.77 21.19 -58.67
CA PHE A 3 -18.41 21.27 -57.36
C PHE A 3 -17.82 20.19 -56.43
N ARG A 4 -17.16 20.61 -55.35
CA ARG A 4 -16.60 19.71 -54.31
C ARG A 4 -17.71 19.41 -53.30
N THR A 5 -18.23 18.20 -53.31
CA THR A 5 -19.12 17.69 -52.26
C THR A 5 -18.32 17.44 -50.98
N LEU A 6 -18.60 18.23 -49.94
CA LEU A 6 -18.14 18.03 -48.57
C LEU A 6 -18.84 16.78 -48.00
N SER A 7 -18.07 15.77 -47.59
CA SER A 7 -18.58 14.64 -46.81
C SER A 7 -18.03 14.76 -45.39
N CYS A 8 -18.87 15.23 -44.46
CA CYS A 8 -18.60 15.21 -43.03
C CYS A 8 -18.84 13.78 -42.51
N VAL A 9 -17.78 12.98 -42.42
CA VAL A 9 -17.80 11.73 -41.65
C VAL A 9 -17.49 12.08 -40.20
N ALA A 10 -18.54 12.16 -39.37
CA ALA A 10 -18.41 12.32 -37.93
C ALA A 10 -17.87 11.03 -37.31
N LEU A 11 -16.58 11.02 -36.98
CA LEU A 11 -15.92 9.93 -36.26
C LEU A 11 -16.32 9.99 -34.78
N CYS A 12 -17.20 9.07 -34.34
CA CYS A 12 -17.45 8.82 -32.93
C CYS A 12 -16.17 8.31 -32.25
N ALA A 13 -15.53 9.15 -31.45
CA ALA A 13 -14.40 8.74 -30.61
C ALA A 13 -14.91 7.83 -29.49
N PHE A 14 -14.66 6.52 -29.62
CA PHE A 14 -14.76 5.57 -28.52
C PHE A 14 -13.67 5.92 -27.49
N SER A 15 -14.04 6.60 -26.40
CA SER A 15 -13.19 6.76 -25.23
C SER A 15 -13.04 5.42 -24.54
N ILE A 16 -11.96 4.71 -24.84
CA ILE A 16 -11.54 3.52 -24.09
C ILE A 16 -11.11 4.02 -22.70
N CYS A 17 -11.93 3.75 -21.68
CA CYS A 17 -11.49 3.84 -20.28
C CYS A 17 -10.45 2.74 -20.05
N ALA A 18 -9.17 3.06 -20.23
CA ALA A 18 -8.09 2.20 -19.78
C ALA A 18 -8.16 2.14 -18.25
N SER A 19 -8.68 1.03 -17.71
CA SER A 19 -8.53 0.71 -16.29
C SER A 19 -7.05 0.47 -16.04
N ALA A 20 -6.35 1.45 -15.47
CA ALA A 20 -4.95 1.28 -15.09
C ALA A 20 -4.87 0.10 -14.12
N ALA A 21 -4.01 -0.88 -14.43
CA ALA A 21 -3.69 -1.94 -13.48
C ALA A 21 -3.16 -1.31 -12.18
N PRO A 22 -3.48 -1.89 -11.01
CA PRO A 22 -2.91 -1.40 -9.76
C PRO A 22 -1.37 -1.43 -9.83
N ASP A 23 -0.75 -0.27 -9.57
CA ASP A 23 0.72 -0.13 -9.52
C ASP A 23 1.24 -0.73 -8.22
N VAL A 24 1.46 -2.05 -8.21
CA VAL A 24 2.08 -2.78 -7.11
C VAL A 24 3.56 -2.95 -7.40
N ARG A 25 4.40 -2.37 -6.54
CA ARG A 25 5.85 -2.32 -6.75
C ARG A 25 6.54 -3.56 -6.18
N PRO A 26 7.64 -4.05 -6.79
CA PRO A 26 8.40 -5.17 -6.24
C PRO A 26 9.18 -4.72 -4.99
N PHE A 27 8.95 -5.39 -3.87
CA PHE A 27 9.71 -5.25 -2.63
C PHE A 27 10.89 -6.23 -2.65
N VAL A 28 12.06 -5.68 -2.95
CA VAL A 28 13.35 -6.37 -2.99
C VAL A 28 14.30 -5.78 -1.94
N ALA A 29 15.47 -6.38 -1.75
CA ALA A 29 16.50 -5.83 -0.85
C ALA A 29 16.76 -4.33 -1.12
N GLY A 30 16.80 -3.52 -0.06
CA GLY A 30 16.92 -2.06 -0.11
C GLY A 30 15.61 -1.29 -0.33
N SER A 31 14.49 -1.96 -0.63
CA SER A 31 13.19 -1.30 -0.84
C SER A 31 12.71 -0.59 0.42
N LEU A 32 12.95 -1.17 1.60
CA LEU A 32 12.61 -0.52 2.87
C LEU A 32 13.38 0.79 3.02
N GLY A 33 14.68 0.77 2.75
CA GLY A 33 15.53 1.96 2.79
C GLY A 33 15.00 3.07 1.88
N ARG A 34 14.55 2.73 0.66
CA ARG A 34 13.91 3.68 -0.26
C ARG A 34 12.60 4.25 0.29
N ILE A 35 11.69 3.39 0.77
CA ILE A 35 10.39 3.81 1.34
C ILE A 35 10.61 4.80 2.48
N VAL A 36 11.57 4.51 3.37
CA VAL A 36 11.92 5.35 4.52
C VAL A 36 12.57 6.66 4.06
N ALA A 37 13.48 6.61 3.09
CA ALA A 37 14.19 7.79 2.57
C ALA A 37 13.24 8.79 1.91
N GLU A 38 12.27 8.32 1.11
CA GLU A 38 11.26 9.16 0.46
C GLU A 38 10.35 9.90 1.45
N ARG A 39 10.29 9.42 2.69
CA ARG A 39 9.42 9.93 3.75
C ARG A 39 10.16 10.65 4.87
N GLN A 40 11.45 10.94 4.70
CA GLN A 40 12.27 11.60 5.73
C GLN A 40 11.59 12.85 6.32
N GLY A 41 11.53 12.91 7.64
CA GLY A 41 10.89 13.97 8.43
C GLY A 41 9.35 13.92 8.45
N LYS A 42 8.73 12.92 7.83
CA LYS A 42 7.26 12.77 7.76
C LYS A 42 6.83 11.47 8.45
N PRO A 43 5.80 11.52 9.32
CA PRO A 43 5.29 10.33 9.97
C PRO A 43 4.50 9.49 8.96
N PHE A 44 4.64 8.17 9.03
CA PHE A 44 3.87 7.25 8.18
C PHE A 44 3.68 5.88 8.84
N VAL A 45 2.74 5.11 8.29
CA VAL A 45 2.46 3.73 8.69
C VAL A 45 2.90 2.79 7.59
N LEU A 46 3.67 1.77 7.93
CA LEU A 46 4.07 0.68 7.03
C LEU A 46 3.43 -0.61 7.53
N ALA A 47 2.51 -1.19 6.75
CA ALA A 47 1.77 -2.38 7.14
C ALA A 47 2.16 -3.57 6.27
N PHE A 48 2.62 -4.63 6.93
CA PHE A 48 2.93 -5.92 6.35
C PHE A 48 1.74 -6.85 6.51
N TRP A 49 1.32 -7.47 5.41
CA TRP A 49 0.11 -8.29 5.36
C TRP A 49 0.22 -9.39 4.30
N SER A 50 -0.76 -10.28 4.22
CA SER A 50 -0.85 -11.31 3.17
C SER A 50 -2.31 -11.60 2.81
N VAL A 51 -2.56 -11.98 1.56
CA VAL A 51 -3.88 -12.45 1.09
C VAL A 51 -4.35 -13.68 1.88
N SER A 52 -3.42 -14.57 2.25
CA SER A 52 -3.72 -15.83 2.97
C SER A 52 -3.79 -15.69 4.49
N CYS A 53 -3.47 -14.50 5.02
CA CYS A 53 -3.43 -14.23 6.46
C CYS A 53 -4.83 -14.01 7.05
N THR A 54 -5.22 -14.86 8.02
CA THR A 54 -6.55 -14.85 8.65
C THR A 54 -6.94 -13.50 9.27
N HIS A 55 -5.98 -12.81 9.89
CA HIS A 55 -6.24 -11.58 10.66
C HIS A 55 -6.02 -10.30 9.85
N CYS A 56 -5.39 -10.39 8.67
CA CYS A 56 -5.04 -9.24 7.85
C CYS A 56 -6.26 -8.46 7.31
N PRO A 57 -7.39 -9.09 6.94
CA PRO A 57 -8.60 -8.35 6.56
C PRO A 57 -9.11 -7.41 7.66
N GLN A 58 -8.98 -7.78 8.94
CA GLN A 58 -9.39 -6.93 10.06
C GLN A 58 -8.47 -5.71 10.19
N GLU A 59 -7.15 -5.91 10.06
CA GLU A 59 -6.17 -4.82 10.08
C GLU A 59 -6.36 -3.86 8.90
N LEU A 60 -6.49 -4.39 7.67
CA LEU A 60 -6.72 -3.57 6.47
C LEU A 60 -8.01 -2.76 6.58
N ARG A 61 -9.09 -3.32 7.13
CA ARG A 61 -10.32 -2.58 7.42
C ARG A 61 -10.06 -1.43 8.38
N ALA A 62 -9.32 -1.67 9.47
CA ALA A 62 -9.02 -0.65 10.47
C ALA A 62 -8.18 0.50 9.88
N LEU A 63 -7.16 0.16 9.08
CA LEU A 63 -6.31 1.12 8.36
C LEU A 63 -7.09 1.91 7.31
N GLY A 64 -7.96 1.25 6.55
CA GLY A 64 -8.83 1.88 5.56
C GLY A 64 -9.80 2.89 6.17
N GLU A 65 -10.46 2.52 7.25
CA GLU A 65 -11.34 3.43 8.01
C GLU A 65 -10.57 4.60 8.61
N LEU A 66 -9.33 4.38 9.06
CA LEU A 66 -8.45 5.44 9.53
C LEU A 66 -8.05 6.39 8.40
N LYS A 67 -7.64 5.87 7.24
CA LYS A 67 -7.29 6.66 6.06
C LYS A 67 -8.47 7.50 5.56
N LYS A 68 -9.69 6.96 5.62
CA LYS A 68 -10.91 7.70 5.29
C LYS A 68 -11.14 8.88 6.23
N ARG A 69 -10.89 8.72 7.54
CA ARG A 69 -11.01 9.81 8.53
C ARG A 69 -9.84 10.80 8.46
N GLN A 70 -8.65 10.35 8.08
CA GLN A 70 -7.45 11.16 7.95
C GLN A 70 -6.84 10.97 6.55
N PRO A 71 -7.37 11.65 5.51
CA PRO A 71 -6.88 11.51 4.14
C PRO A 71 -5.39 11.86 3.97
N GLY A 72 -4.84 12.72 4.85
CA GLY A 72 -3.42 13.08 4.88
C GLY A 72 -2.48 12.05 5.53
N LEU A 73 -3.01 10.99 6.15
CA LEU A 73 -2.18 9.93 6.72
C LEU A 73 -1.49 9.13 5.61
N ASP A 74 -0.16 9.08 5.63
CA ASP A 74 0.60 8.24 4.70
C ASP A 74 0.62 6.79 5.21
N ILE A 75 0.19 5.88 4.34
CA ILE A 75 0.15 4.43 4.58
C ILE A 75 0.83 3.77 3.40
N VAL A 76 1.74 2.86 3.69
CA VAL A 76 2.37 1.98 2.71
C VAL A 76 2.01 0.55 3.05
N LEU A 77 1.50 -0.19 2.07
CA LEU A 77 1.22 -1.61 2.22
C LEU A 77 2.34 -2.44 1.60
N VAL A 78 2.78 -3.47 2.31
CA VAL A 78 3.73 -4.45 1.79
C VAL A 78 3.11 -5.84 1.97
N ALA A 79 2.68 -6.44 0.86
CA ALA A 79 2.23 -7.81 0.85
C ALA A 79 3.44 -8.76 0.93
N ALA A 80 3.42 -9.67 1.90
CA ALA A 80 4.39 -10.76 2.03
C ALA A 80 3.96 -12.01 1.23
N ASP A 81 3.16 -11.80 0.19
CA ASP A 81 2.71 -12.77 -0.80
C ASP A 81 3.71 -12.84 -1.97
N SER A 82 3.49 -13.74 -2.93
CA SER A 82 4.32 -13.81 -4.13
C SER A 82 3.89 -12.76 -5.18
N PRO A 83 4.77 -12.39 -6.14
CA PRO A 83 4.41 -11.45 -7.22
C PRO A 83 3.19 -11.88 -8.05
N GLU A 84 2.94 -13.19 -8.17
CA GLU A 84 1.78 -13.75 -8.86
C GLU A 84 0.44 -13.38 -8.18
N GLU A 85 0.47 -13.13 -6.87
CA GLU A 85 -0.70 -12.77 -6.07
C GLU A 85 -0.91 -11.24 -5.99
N ALA A 86 -0.02 -10.44 -6.58
CA ALA A 86 -0.04 -8.97 -6.46
C ALA A 86 -1.37 -8.33 -6.90
N ALA A 87 -1.96 -8.83 -7.99
CA ALA A 87 -3.25 -8.33 -8.49
C ALA A 87 -4.40 -8.61 -7.51
N GLN A 88 -4.44 -9.83 -6.94
CA GLN A 88 -5.40 -10.21 -5.92
C GLN A 88 -5.21 -9.38 -4.64
N GLY A 89 -3.96 -9.18 -4.24
CA GLY A 89 -3.60 -8.34 -3.10
C GLY A 89 -4.11 -6.90 -3.26
N ALA A 90 -3.85 -6.28 -4.41
CA ALA A 90 -4.31 -4.93 -4.71
C ALA A 90 -5.84 -4.80 -4.73
N GLU A 91 -6.54 -5.80 -5.28
CA GLU A 91 -8.00 -5.81 -5.26
C GLU A 91 -8.55 -5.89 -3.84
N LEU A 92 -7.96 -6.74 -2.98
CA LEU A 92 -8.38 -6.86 -1.59
C LEU A 92 -8.13 -5.56 -0.81
N ALA A 93 -6.96 -4.93 -0.98
CA ALA A 93 -6.67 -3.62 -0.39
C ALA A 93 -7.67 -2.56 -0.86
N ALA A 94 -8.04 -2.56 -2.15
CA ALA A 94 -9.04 -1.65 -2.70
C ALA A 94 -10.42 -1.83 -2.07
N ARG A 95 -10.86 -3.07 -1.80
CA ARG A 95 -12.12 -3.36 -1.09
C ARG A 95 -12.18 -2.76 0.33
N PHE A 96 -11.03 -2.51 0.95
CA PHE A 96 -10.92 -1.83 2.24
C PHE A 96 -10.64 -0.33 2.13
N GLY A 97 -10.73 0.27 0.93
CA GLY A 97 -10.50 1.70 0.72
C GLY A 97 -9.02 2.09 0.69
N LEU A 98 -8.11 1.12 0.56
CA LEU A 98 -6.66 1.35 0.49
C LEU A 98 -6.12 1.27 -0.94
N GLY A 99 -6.96 1.12 -1.96
CA GLY A 99 -6.50 0.91 -3.35
C GLY A 99 -5.72 2.06 -3.98
N ARG A 100 -5.64 3.23 -3.33
CA ARG A 100 -4.87 4.40 -3.77
C ARG A 100 -3.62 4.66 -2.92
N VAL A 101 -3.38 3.85 -1.90
CA VAL A 101 -2.15 3.98 -1.11
C VAL A 101 -1.00 3.31 -1.87
N GLU A 102 0.24 3.62 -1.49
CA GLU A 102 1.39 2.97 -2.09
C GLU A 102 1.42 1.48 -1.70
N GLN A 103 1.60 0.60 -2.68
CA GLN A 103 1.55 -0.85 -2.48
C GLN A 103 2.80 -1.52 -3.02
N TRP A 104 3.28 -2.49 -2.26
CA TRP A 104 4.41 -3.33 -2.59
C TRP A 104 4.07 -4.81 -2.39
N VAL A 105 4.79 -5.69 -3.07
CA VAL A 105 4.72 -7.15 -2.88
C VAL A 105 6.12 -7.73 -2.79
N PHE A 106 6.36 -8.69 -1.92
CA PHE A 106 7.65 -9.38 -1.84
C PHE A 106 8.03 -9.97 -3.21
N ALA A 107 9.26 -9.68 -3.65
CA ALA A 107 9.75 -10.06 -4.97
C ALA A 107 11.22 -10.50 -4.93
N ASP A 108 11.65 -11.06 -3.80
CA ASP A 108 12.98 -11.65 -3.63
C ASP A 108 12.85 -13.19 -3.65
N ALA A 109 13.84 -13.85 -4.24
CA ALA A 109 13.90 -15.32 -4.28
C ALA A 109 14.05 -15.93 -2.86
N MET A 110 14.51 -15.15 -1.88
CA MET A 110 14.60 -15.55 -0.48
C MET A 110 13.91 -14.53 0.43
N PRO A 111 12.59 -14.68 0.65
CA PRO A 111 11.78 -13.78 1.49
C PRO A 111 12.33 -13.55 2.91
N GLU A 112 13.07 -14.50 3.46
CA GLU A 112 13.72 -14.41 4.78
C GLU A 112 14.74 -13.26 4.83
N ARG A 113 15.43 -12.98 3.71
CA ARG A 113 16.33 -11.82 3.61
C ARG A 113 15.57 -10.51 3.75
N LEU A 114 14.40 -10.41 3.12
CA LEU A 114 13.54 -9.22 3.23
C LEU A 114 13.05 -9.04 4.67
N ARG A 115 12.62 -10.11 5.34
CA ARG A 115 12.19 -10.07 6.75
C ARG A 115 13.32 -9.62 7.67
N PHE A 116 14.53 -10.14 7.46
CA PHE A 116 15.72 -9.74 8.21
C PHE A 116 16.06 -8.25 8.01
N GLU A 117 15.97 -7.74 6.78
CA GLU A 117 16.15 -6.30 6.50
C GLU A 117 15.07 -5.45 7.20
N ILE A 118 13.83 -5.95 7.25
CA ILE A 118 12.69 -5.25 7.87
C ILE A 118 12.84 -5.14 9.39
N ASP A 119 13.08 -6.26 10.06
CA ASP A 119 13.37 -6.31 11.50
C ASP A 119 13.99 -7.69 11.79
N PRO A 120 15.27 -7.77 12.20
CA PRO A 120 15.93 -9.04 12.50
C PRO A 120 15.24 -9.88 13.60
N ARG A 121 14.37 -9.26 14.40
CA ARG A 121 13.60 -9.93 15.46
C ARG A 121 12.20 -10.35 15.01
N TRP A 122 11.85 -10.09 13.75
CA TRP A 122 10.56 -10.44 13.18
C TRP A 122 10.64 -11.80 12.48
N HIS A 123 9.77 -12.72 12.85
CA HIS A 123 9.76 -14.08 12.32
C HIS A 123 8.74 -14.26 11.18
N GLY A 124 8.17 -13.15 10.68
CA GLY A 124 7.18 -13.17 9.62
C GLY A 124 5.74 -13.32 10.11
N GLU A 125 5.45 -13.15 11.40
CA GLU A 125 4.08 -13.13 11.87
C GLU A 125 3.31 -11.93 11.29
N LEU A 126 2.08 -12.17 10.86
CA LEU A 126 1.20 -11.20 10.21
C LEU A 126 -0.16 -11.10 10.92
N PRO A 127 -0.83 -9.94 10.85
CA PRO A 127 -0.33 -8.68 10.30
C PRO A 127 0.77 -8.10 11.20
N ARG A 128 1.61 -7.24 10.61
CA ARG A 128 2.59 -6.44 11.37
C ARG A 128 2.56 -5.00 10.90
N THR A 129 2.52 -4.07 11.84
CA THR A 129 2.41 -2.64 11.54
C THR A 129 3.58 -1.91 12.18
N HIS A 130 4.34 -1.18 11.37
CA HIS A 130 5.40 -0.30 11.81
C HIS A 130 4.91 1.15 11.75
N PHE A 131 5.07 1.85 12.85
CA PHE A 131 4.77 3.26 12.98
C PHE A 131 6.07 4.05 12.97
N TYR A 132 6.25 4.90 11.95
CA TYR A 132 7.39 5.80 11.84
C TYR A 132 6.96 7.20 12.29
N ASP A 133 7.50 7.69 13.40
CA ASP A 133 7.25 9.06 13.84
C ASP A 133 8.03 10.09 13.00
N ARG A 134 7.86 11.39 13.27
CA ARG A 134 8.58 12.46 12.55
C ARG A 134 10.11 12.37 12.65
N ALA A 135 10.62 11.75 13.71
CA ALA A 135 12.05 11.50 13.91
C ALA A 135 12.48 10.12 13.37
N HIS A 136 11.57 9.42 12.67
CA HIS A 136 11.76 8.07 12.13
C HIS A 136 12.14 7.04 13.18
N ARG A 137 11.71 7.24 14.44
CA ARG A 137 11.70 6.16 15.42
C ARG A 137 10.57 5.21 15.06
N VAL A 138 10.88 3.92 15.11
CA VAL A 138 9.97 2.85 14.71
C VAL A 138 9.37 2.19 15.94
N GLU A 139 8.06 2.19 16.01
CA GLU A 139 7.30 1.32 16.91
C GLU A 139 6.66 0.20 16.07
N ALA A 140 7.08 -1.05 16.31
CA ALA A 140 6.54 -2.21 15.59
C ALA A 140 5.53 -2.97 16.44
N VAL A 141 4.40 -3.35 15.83
CA VAL A 141 3.29 -4.04 16.49
C VAL A 141 2.89 -5.26 15.66
N SER A 142 2.86 -6.42 16.30
CA SER A 142 2.37 -7.67 15.69
C SER A 142 0.92 -7.92 16.09
N GLY A 143 0.14 -8.47 15.16
CA GLY A 143 -1.29 -8.67 15.30
C GLY A 143 -2.10 -7.41 14.98
N VAL A 144 -3.42 -7.53 15.07
CA VAL A 144 -4.33 -6.44 14.72
C VAL A 144 -4.15 -5.26 15.68
N VAL A 145 -3.91 -4.07 15.14
CA VAL A 145 -3.77 -2.85 15.92
C VAL A 145 -5.17 -2.31 16.26
N PRO A 146 -5.51 -2.12 17.55
CA PRO A 146 -6.80 -1.57 17.92
C PRO A 146 -7.01 -0.16 17.34
N ALA A 147 -8.21 0.12 16.83
CA ALA A 147 -8.55 1.41 16.21
C ALA A 147 -8.26 2.62 17.13
N ARG A 148 -8.43 2.46 18.44
CA ARG A 148 -8.07 3.49 19.44
C ARG A 148 -6.58 3.81 19.42
N ARG A 149 -5.71 2.80 19.31
CA ARG A 149 -4.26 2.98 19.26
C ARG A 149 -3.83 3.63 17.96
N LEU A 150 -4.41 3.20 16.83
CA LEU A 150 -4.22 3.86 15.53
C LEU A 150 -4.56 5.34 15.60
N GLY A 151 -5.75 5.68 16.13
CA GLY A 151 -6.18 7.08 16.28
C GLY A 151 -5.29 7.90 17.21
N ALA A 152 -4.88 7.33 18.34
CA ALA A 152 -3.97 7.99 19.29
C ALA A 152 -2.60 8.28 18.67
N TRP A 153 -2.05 7.33 17.90
CA TRP A 153 -0.78 7.52 17.22
C TRP A 153 -0.86 8.62 16.16
N VAL A 154 -1.94 8.62 15.35
CA VAL A 154 -2.19 9.68 14.36
C VAL A 154 -2.29 11.04 15.02
N ALA A 155 -3.07 11.19 16.10
CA ALA A 155 -3.21 12.47 16.79
C ALA A 155 -1.88 13.00 17.37
N ALA A 156 -1.00 12.10 17.81
CA ALA A 156 0.32 12.48 18.34
C ALA A 156 1.30 12.89 17.24
N ASN A 157 1.25 12.24 16.07
CA ASN A 157 2.32 12.33 15.07
C ASN A 157 1.92 13.07 13.79
N VAL A 158 0.68 12.94 13.34
CA VAL A 158 0.17 13.52 12.10
C VAL A 158 -0.58 14.81 12.46
N ARG A 159 0.07 15.95 12.24
CA ARG A 159 -0.53 17.29 12.34
C ARG A 159 -0.40 17.99 11.01
#